data_AF-A0A2W6BU96-F1
#
_entry.id   AF-A0A2W6BU96-F1
#
_cell.length_a   1.000
_cell.length_b   1.000
_cell.length_c   1.000
_cell.angle_alpha   90.00
_cell.angle_beta   90.00
_cell.angle_gamma   90.00
#
_symmetry.space_group_name_H-M   'P 1'
#
loop_
_entity.id
_entity.type
_entity.pdbx_description
1 polymer ?
#
loop_
_entity_poly.entity_id
_entity_poly.type
_entity_poly.pdbx_seq_one_letter_code
_entity_poly.pdbx_strand_id
1 'polypeptide(L)' 'MSMPGELEQALNAYVGDHEAPPAVTSVVEAALRQFLAERGYLRPSRPFSIHPAERGSGMRDISIEPDRYLAGH' A
#
# COMPACT_ATOMS: atom_id res chain seq x y z
N MET A 1 25.39 -1.20 -12.91
CA MET A 1 24.38 -0.66 -13.85
C MET A 1 24.22 0.81 -13.50
N SER A 2 24.36 1.73 -14.46
CA SER A 2 24.22 3.18 -14.22
C SER A 2 22.81 3.62 -14.60
N MET A 3 22.26 4.60 -13.89
CA MET A 3 21.02 5.26 -14.29
C MET A 3 21.32 6.18 -15.48
N PRO A 4 20.45 6.22 -16.52
CA PRO A 4 20.61 7.17 -17.62
C PRO A 4 20.36 8.60 -17.12
N GLY A 5 21.10 9.56 -17.67
CA GLY A 5 21.13 10.94 -17.16
C GLY A 5 19.77 11.66 -17.18
N GLU A 6 18.89 11.33 -18.12
CA GLU A 6 17.53 11.87 -18.17
C GLU A 6 16.68 11.46 -16.95
N LEU A 7 16.81 10.21 -16.50
CA LEU A 7 16.11 9.67 -15.33
C LEU A 7 16.68 10.25 -14.04
N GLU A 8 18.01 10.43 -13.98
CA GLU A 8 18.66 11.07 -12.84
C GLU A 8 18.21 12.53 -12.69
N GLN A 9 18.11 13.28 -13.80
CA GLN A 9 17.63 14.66 -13.78
C GLN A 9 16.16 14.74 -13.35
N ALA A 10 15.28 13.90 -13.89
CA ALA A 10 13.87 13.87 -13.53
C ALA A 10 13.67 13.50 -12.04
N LEU A 11 14.46 12.55 -11.53
CA LEU A 11 14.42 12.13 -10.13
C LEU A 11 14.89 13.24 -9.18
N ASN A 12 15.97 13.94 -9.54
CA ASN A 12 16.45 15.08 -8.77
C ASN A 12 15.44 16.24 -8.75
N ALA A 13 14.77 16.51 -9.87
CA ALA A 13 13.69 17.49 -9.94
C ALA A 13 12.51 17.09 -9.04
N TYR A 14 12.08 15.82 -9.09
CA TYR A 14 11.03 15.30 -8.22
C TYR A 14 11.39 15.45 -6.74
N VAL A 15 12.59 15.05 -6.31
CA VAL A 15 13.00 15.17 -4.91
C VAL A 15 13.07 16.64 -4.46
N GLY A 16 13.50 17.53 -5.34
CA GLY A 16 13.62 18.97 -5.06
C GLY A 16 12.29 19.73 -4.95
N ASP A 17 11.21 19.20 -5.54
CA ASP A 17 9.87 19.82 -5.50
C ASP A 17 9.13 19.58 -4.16
N HIS A 18 9.61 18.61 -3.36
CA HIS A 18 8.99 18.25 -2.09
C HIS A 18 9.54 19.10 -0.92
N GLU A 19 8.63 19.71 -0.15
CA GLU A 19 8.98 20.46 1.09
C GLU A 19 9.75 19.59 2.11
N ALA A 20 9.45 18.28 2.14
CA ALA A 20 10.23 17.27 2.84
C ALA A 20 10.78 16.27 1.82
N PRO A 21 12.03 16.46 1.33
CA PRO A 21 12.58 15.65 0.25
C PRO A 21 12.66 14.17 0.64
N PRO A 22 12.02 13.26 -0.11
CA PRO A 22 12.19 11.84 0.11
C PRO A 22 13.62 11.42 -0.26
N ALA A 23 14.16 10.41 0.42
CA ALA A 23 15.43 9.84 0.02
C ALA A 23 15.32 9.26 -1.40
N VAL A 24 16.28 9.58 -2.27
CA VAL A 24 16.36 9.10 -3.66
C VAL A 24 16.18 7.58 -3.72
N THR A 25 16.84 6.87 -2.80
CA THR A 25 16.75 5.41 -2.67
C THR A 25 15.33 4.92 -2.40
N SER A 26 14.56 5.63 -1.58
CA SER A 26 13.16 5.30 -1.28
C SER A 26 12.25 5.48 -2.48
N VAL A 27 12.47 6.53 -3.29
CA VAL A 27 11.71 6.76 -4.53
C VAL A 27 12.00 5.65 -5.54
N VAL A 28 13.27 5.29 -5.72
CA VAL A 28 13.68 4.19 -6.60
C VAL A 28 13.13 2.85 -6.13
N GLU A 29 13.20 2.56 -4.83
CA GLU A 29 12.63 1.34 -4.25
C GLU A 29 11.12 1.26 -4.50
N ALA A 30 10.39 2.35 -4.25
CA ALA A 30 8.95 2.41 -4.48
C ALA A 30 8.60 2.17 -5.96
N ALA A 31 9.30 2.83 -6.88
CA ALA A 31 9.11 2.66 -8.32
C ALA A 31 9.41 1.23 -8.77
N LEU A 32 10.51 0.64 -8.30
CA LEU A 32 10.88 -0.75 -8.62
C LEU A 32 9.86 -1.74 -8.07
N ARG A 33 9.39 -1.53 -6.84
CA ARG A 33 8.37 -2.36 -6.21
C ARG A 33 7.07 -2.33 -7.01
N GLN A 34 6.64 -1.16 -7.46
CA GLN A 34 5.47 -0.99 -8.31
C GLN A 34 5.66 -1.71 -9.65
N PHE A 35 6.76 -1.46 -10.36
CA PHE A 35 7.07 -2.08 -11.65
C PHE A 35 7.05 -3.61 -11.59
N LEU A 36 7.67 -4.19 -10.55
CA LEU A 36 7.69 -5.63 -10.35
C LEU A 36 6.31 -6.19 -9.95
N ALA A 37 5.51 -5.44 -9.19
CA ALA A 37 4.17 -5.85 -8.80
C ALA A 37 3.21 -5.89 -10.01
N GLU A 38 3.27 -4.88 -10.88
CA GLU A 38 2.48 -4.82 -12.13
C GLU A 38 2.79 -6.00 -13.06
N ARG A 39 4.02 -6.50 -13.02
CA ARG A 39 4.48 -7.65 -13.79
C ARG A 39 4.25 -9.00 -13.10
N GLY A 40 3.69 -9.01 -11.88
CA GLY A 40 3.42 -10.21 -11.11
C GLY A 40 4.63 -10.82 -10.40
N TYR A 41 5.79 -10.14 -10.41
CA TYR A 41 6.99 -10.58 -9.68
C TYR A 41 6.93 -10.24 -8.19
N LEU A 42 6.08 -9.28 -7.80
CA LEU A 42 5.81 -8.97 -6.40
C LEU A 42 4.31 -9.03 -6.13
N ARG A 43 3.93 -9.54 -4.95
CA ARG A 43 2.54 -9.44 -4.48
C ARG A 43 2.27 -7.95 -4.19
N PRO A 44 1.23 -7.34 -4.79
CA PRO A 44 0.94 -5.93 -4.53
C PRO A 44 0.69 -5.75 -3.03
N SER A 45 1.42 -4.81 -2.42
CA SER A 45 1.18 -4.40 -1.04
C SER A 45 -0.10 -3.58 -1.02
N ARG A 46 -1.26 -4.25 -1.03
CA ARG A 46 -2.54 -3.56 -0.90
C ARG A 46 -2.72 -3.16 0.56
N PRO A 47 -2.92 -1.87 0.88
CA PRO A 47 -3.35 -1.51 2.22
C PRO A 47 -4.64 -2.28 2.53
N PHE A 48 -4.74 -2.77 3.76
CA PHE A 48 -5.92 -3.49 4.21
C PHE A 48 -7.07 -2.48 4.35
N SER A 49 -7.84 -2.29 3.28
CA SER A 49 -9.02 -1.41 3.27
C SER A 49 -10.21 -2.18 3.83
N ILE A 50 -10.49 -1.97 5.12
CA ILE A 50 -11.76 -2.38 5.70
C ILE A 50 -12.81 -1.38 5.21
N HIS A 51 -13.75 -1.84 4.39
CA HIS A 51 -14.97 -1.09 4.07
C HIS A 51 -16.06 -1.56 5.04
N PRO A 52 -16.44 -0.74 6.05
CA PRO A 52 -17.58 -1.08 6.90
C PRO A 52 -18.83 -1.21 6.03
N ALA A 53 -19.65 -2.22 6.30
CA ALA A 53 -20.97 -2.30 5.67
C ALA A 53 -21.82 -1.09 6.07
N GLU A 54 -22.65 -0.55 5.16
CA GLU A 54 -23.55 0.58 5.44
C GLU A 54 -24.47 0.33 6.64
N ARG A 55 -24.84 -0.94 6.86
CA ARG A 55 -25.58 -1.38 8.03
C ARG A 55 -24.74 -2.43 8.76
N GLY A 56 -24.25 -2.07 9.95
CA GLY A 56 -23.64 -3.04 10.86
C GLY A 56 -24.66 -4.08 11.31
N SER A 57 -24.19 -5.21 11.81
CA SER A 57 -25.05 -6.29 12.30
C SER A 57 -25.89 -5.93 13.55
N GLY A 58 -25.63 -4.77 14.17
CA GLY A 58 -26.26 -4.34 15.43
C GLY A 58 -25.74 -5.09 16.66
N MET A 59 -24.91 -6.11 16.46
CA MET A 59 -24.36 -6.97 17.51
C MET A 59 -23.04 -6.38 18.01
N ARG A 60 -22.99 -6.04 19.30
CA ARG A 60 -21.84 -5.34 19.89
C ARG A 60 -20.67 -6.27 20.21
N ASP A 61 -20.95 -7.55 20.43
CA ASP A 61 -19.97 -8.49 20.99
C ASP A 61 -19.61 -9.62 20.01
N ILE A 62 -20.04 -9.54 18.74
CA ILE A 62 -19.77 -10.57 17.73
C ILE A 62 -18.27 -10.72 17.43
N SER A 63 -17.50 -9.65 17.60
CA SER A 63 -16.04 -9.67 17.45
C SER A 63 -15.33 -10.32 18.65
N ILE A 64 -16.02 -10.53 19.77
CA ILE A 64 -15.45 -11.06 21.02
C ILE A 64 -15.86 -12.53 21.22
N GLU A 65 -17.11 -12.88 20.96
CA GLU A 65 -17.65 -14.24 21.10
C GLU A 65 -18.32 -14.72 19.80
N PRO A 66 -17.58 -14.91 18.69
CA PRO A 66 -18.15 -15.27 17.40
C PRO A 66 -18.87 -16.62 17.41
N ASP A 67 -18.33 -17.62 18.13
CA ASP A 67 -18.91 -18.96 18.24
C ASP A 67 -20.34 -18.94 18.80
N ARG A 68 -20.67 -18.00 19.70
CA ARG A 68 -22.01 -17.84 20.26
C ARG A 68 -23.06 -17.45 19.21
N TYR A 69 -22.64 -16.72 18.17
CA TYR A 69 -23.49 -16.32 17.05
C TYR A 69 -23.48 -17.33 15.90
N LEU A 70 -22.45 -18.18 15.82
CA LEU A 70 -22.30 -19.21 14.79
C LEU A 70 -22.85 -20.58 15.21
N ALA A 71 -23.01 -20.83 16.51
CA ALA A 71 -23.54 -22.09 17.08
C ALA A 71 -25.08 -22.17 17.13
N GLY A 72 -25.79 -21.16 16.61
CA GLY A 72 -27.25 -21.13 16.55
C GLY A 72 -27.78 -21.49 15.16
N HIS A 73 -27.72 -22.77 14.78
CA HIS A 73 -28.55 -23.34 13.71
C HIS A 73 -28.78 -24.84 13.89
#